data_AF-A0AA35WUQ6-F1
#
_entry.id   AF-A0AA35WUQ6-F1
#
_cell.length_a   1.000
_cell.length_b   1.000
_cell.length_c   1.000
_cell.angle_alpha   90.00
_cell.angle_beta   90.00
_cell.angle_gamma   90.00
#
_symmetry.space_group_name_H-M   'P 1'
#
loop_
_entity.id
_entity.type
_entity.pdbx_description
1 polymer ?
#
loop_
_entity_poly.entity_id
_entity_poly.type
_entity_poly.pdbx_seq_one_letter_code
_entity_poly.pdbx_strand_id
1 'polypeptide(L)'
;MAVDNSLSPHGGKLKVSVAPSGEAAHIVTGLPRLTVSEQIAREVINLAYGVFSPLEGFMGHADLDSVVRSMRLADGLVWSIPIVLDVSPSGWALTGATVGARVLLTHQDQPLATLDVSEVYSYNKTVMARNVYGTTDPEHPGVARTMALEDTLVAGKVTLVNPPRVNPPFDRFWKTPEQLRARLAELGWSSAVAHQTRNVPHAGHEMMMKGALLASGADGILVSAVIGEKKPGDYIDEAIVLAHALLREEGFFLPEIHETSTLMWDMRYAGPREAVFHALVRKNLGCTHHMFGRDHAGVGSHYGRYAAHEVFDTLPELAVPTFVDPNTCNACAGEHQGPLCVYICPNDLMAMDIGVNKGFNQEPELCSECYACVKLCPQEAISVRGYADFVPLGAIVQPHRTPADGIENGGLHWEVVFRDGRRFDFTYPSRTRPAGTVVPYEGFTEDRSVDLRNQNLAGDSNWLGVDSLPVPASH
;
A
#
# COMPACT_ATOMS: atom_id res chain seq x y z
N MET A 1 -8.70 -21.59 0.73
CA MET A 1 -8.79 -20.67 1.88
C MET A 1 -8.42 -19.29 1.36
N ALA A 2 -9.25 -18.28 1.56
CA ALA A 2 -8.89 -16.91 1.19
C ALA A 2 -7.63 -16.53 1.98
N VAL A 3 -6.60 -16.03 1.28
CA VAL A 3 -5.36 -15.57 1.91
C VAL A 3 -5.69 -14.28 2.65
N ASP A 4 -5.60 -14.27 3.98
CA ASP A 4 -5.63 -13.03 4.74
C ASP A 4 -4.42 -12.20 4.32
N ASN A 5 -4.69 -11.02 3.75
CA ASN A 5 -3.70 -10.10 3.19
C ASN A 5 -3.81 -8.72 3.86
N SER A 6 -4.47 -8.62 5.02
CA SER A 6 -4.74 -7.34 5.70
C SER A 6 -3.47 -6.77 6.38
N LEU A 7 -2.83 -7.57 7.24
CA LEU A 7 -1.59 -7.29 7.97
C LEU A 7 -0.48 -8.32 7.77
N SER A 8 -0.84 -9.46 7.23
CA SER A 8 0.11 -10.51 6.92
C SER A 8 1.11 -10.03 5.86
N PRO A 9 2.26 -10.69 5.72
CA PRO A 9 3.11 -10.53 4.55
C PRO A 9 2.30 -10.69 3.26
N HIS A 10 2.73 -10.05 2.18
CA HIS A 10 2.04 -10.15 0.91
C HIS A 10 2.00 -11.62 0.43
N GLY A 11 0.78 -12.12 0.16
CA GLY A 11 0.52 -13.54 -0.09
C GLY A 11 0.36 -14.38 1.18
N GLY A 12 0.17 -13.74 2.34
CA GLY A 12 -0.21 -14.36 3.61
C GLY A 12 0.95 -14.75 4.52
N LYS A 13 2.15 -14.99 3.99
CA LYS A 13 3.32 -15.41 4.77
C LYS A 13 4.63 -15.01 4.11
N LEU A 14 5.66 -14.80 4.93
CA LEU A 14 7.02 -14.60 4.41
C LEU A 14 7.52 -15.91 3.78
N LYS A 15 8.10 -15.79 2.60
CA LYS A 15 8.78 -16.87 1.90
C LYS A 15 10.28 -16.77 2.17
N VAL A 16 10.72 -17.43 3.23
CA VAL A 16 12.15 -17.48 3.61
C VAL A 16 12.76 -18.80 3.14
N SER A 17 13.92 -18.71 2.51
CA SER A 17 14.66 -19.82 1.92
C SER A 17 16.16 -19.61 2.12
N VAL A 18 16.63 -19.92 3.32
CA VAL A 18 18.04 -19.83 3.73
C VAL A 18 18.48 -21.19 4.23
N ALA A 19 19.62 -21.68 3.74
CA ALA A 19 20.17 -22.95 4.15
C ALA A 19 20.58 -22.93 5.64
N PRO A 20 20.43 -24.05 6.37
CA PRO A 20 20.91 -24.15 7.73
C PRO A 20 22.41 -23.86 7.85
N SER A 21 22.80 -23.26 8.97
CA SER A 21 24.21 -22.99 9.26
C SER A 21 25.01 -24.29 9.30
N GLY A 22 26.11 -24.35 8.55
CA GLY A 22 26.99 -25.53 8.46
C GLY A 22 26.67 -26.51 7.33
N GLU A 23 25.50 -26.44 6.69
CA GLU A 23 25.12 -27.34 5.59
C GLU A 23 25.50 -26.81 4.20
N ALA A 24 25.80 -25.51 4.09
CA ALA A 24 26.09 -24.82 2.84
C ALA A 24 27.14 -25.52 1.97
N ALA A 25 28.26 -25.97 2.57
CA ALA A 25 29.33 -26.64 1.83
C ALA A 25 28.87 -27.95 1.16
N HIS A 26 28.02 -28.72 1.85
CA HIS A 26 27.47 -29.96 1.33
C HIS A 26 26.44 -29.69 0.22
N ILE A 27 25.56 -28.70 0.41
CA ILE A 27 24.50 -28.33 -0.55
C ILE A 27 25.09 -27.94 -1.91
N VAL A 28 26.23 -27.26 -1.92
CA VAL A 28 26.80 -26.69 -3.16
C VAL A 28 27.82 -27.59 -3.86
N THR A 29 28.19 -28.72 -3.25
CA THR A 29 29.26 -29.58 -3.77
C THR A 29 28.90 -30.16 -5.15
N GLY A 30 29.75 -29.91 -6.14
CA GLY A 30 29.61 -30.49 -7.48
C GLY A 30 28.51 -29.86 -8.36
N LEU A 31 27.86 -28.78 -7.90
CA LEU A 31 26.84 -28.10 -8.70
C LEU A 31 27.47 -27.32 -9.87
N PRO A 32 26.79 -27.26 -11.04
CA PRO A 32 27.06 -26.27 -12.06
C PRO A 32 27.09 -24.87 -11.48
N ARG A 33 27.98 -24.01 -12.00
CA ARG A 33 28.16 -22.65 -11.47
C ARG A 33 27.68 -21.61 -12.47
N LEU A 34 26.99 -20.59 -11.98
CA LEU A 34 26.58 -19.43 -12.73
C LEU A 34 26.97 -18.16 -11.95
N THR A 35 27.85 -17.36 -12.53
CA THR A 35 28.23 -16.07 -11.94
C THR A 35 27.15 -15.04 -12.20
N VAL A 36 26.74 -14.33 -11.15
CA VAL A 36 25.71 -13.29 -11.22
C VAL A 36 26.30 -11.91 -10.92
N SER A 37 25.64 -10.88 -11.43
CA SER A 37 25.98 -9.49 -11.14
C SER A 37 25.65 -9.12 -9.68
N GLU A 38 26.19 -7.99 -9.22
CA GLU A 38 25.92 -7.49 -7.87
C GLU A 38 24.43 -7.17 -7.64
N GLN A 39 23.76 -6.64 -8.67
CA GLN A 39 22.32 -6.39 -8.65
C GLN A 39 21.53 -7.68 -8.45
N ILE A 40 21.84 -8.72 -9.25
CA ILE A 40 21.19 -10.02 -9.12
C ILE A 40 21.50 -10.65 -7.76
N ALA A 41 22.71 -10.45 -7.22
CA ALA A 41 23.05 -10.91 -5.88
C ALA A 41 22.15 -10.26 -4.80
N ARG A 42 21.83 -8.96 -4.92
CA ARG A 42 20.85 -8.29 -4.04
C ARG A 42 19.44 -8.87 -4.21
N GLU A 43 19.01 -9.13 -5.43
CA GLU A 43 17.70 -9.76 -5.68
C GLU A 43 17.60 -11.17 -5.08
N VAL A 44 18.65 -11.97 -5.21
CA VAL A 44 18.77 -13.28 -4.54
C VAL A 44 18.61 -13.16 -3.04
N ILE A 45 19.27 -12.18 -2.40
CA ILE A 45 19.17 -11.94 -0.95
C ILE A 45 17.73 -11.55 -0.58
N ASN A 46 17.09 -10.66 -1.33
CA ASN A 46 15.71 -10.24 -1.08
C ASN A 46 14.69 -11.36 -1.26
N LEU A 47 14.86 -12.19 -2.29
CA LEU A 47 14.05 -13.39 -2.52
C LEU A 47 14.20 -14.35 -1.34
N ALA A 48 15.44 -14.65 -0.94
CA ALA A 48 15.72 -15.63 0.09
C ALA A 48 15.25 -15.22 1.49
N TYR A 49 15.28 -13.93 1.83
CA TYR A 49 14.78 -13.44 3.12
C TYR A 49 13.28 -13.07 3.10
N GLY A 50 12.58 -13.30 1.99
CA GLY A 50 11.14 -13.02 1.90
C GLY A 50 10.79 -11.53 1.79
N VAL A 51 11.75 -10.67 1.47
CA VAL A 51 11.48 -9.25 1.16
C VAL A 51 10.54 -9.17 -0.04
N PHE A 52 10.71 -10.09 -1.01
CA PHE A 52 9.89 -10.20 -2.21
C PHE A 52 8.77 -11.24 -2.10
N SER A 53 8.33 -11.60 -0.89
CA SER A 53 7.16 -12.47 -0.73
C SER A 53 5.97 -11.90 -1.53
N PRO A 54 5.25 -12.74 -2.29
CA PRO A 54 5.19 -14.20 -2.20
C PRO A 54 6.16 -14.96 -3.12
N LEU A 55 7.06 -14.26 -3.82
CA LEU A 55 8.03 -14.91 -4.70
C LEU A 55 8.98 -15.81 -3.89
N GLU A 56 9.23 -17.01 -4.41
CA GLU A 56 10.21 -17.97 -3.86
C GLU A 56 11.50 -18.00 -4.68
N GLY A 57 11.57 -17.21 -5.76
CA GLY A 57 12.66 -17.21 -6.72
C GLY A 57 12.41 -16.28 -7.91
N PHE A 58 13.20 -16.44 -8.96
CA PHE A 58 13.04 -15.68 -10.20
C PHE A 58 11.81 -16.14 -10.98
N MET A 59 11.08 -15.18 -11.56
CA MET A 59 9.81 -15.43 -12.24
C MET A 59 9.95 -16.35 -13.44
N GLY A 60 8.97 -17.25 -13.61
CA GLY A 60 8.74 -17.94 -14.88
C GLY A 60 8.03 -17.04 -15.90
N HIS A 61 7.85 -17.54 -17.13
CA HIS A 61 7.26 -16.74 -18.21
C HIS A 61 5.84 -16.26 -17.87
N ALA A 62 5.01 -17.13 -17.26
CA ALA A 62 3.61 -16.80 -16.95
C ALA A 62 3.50 -15.64 -15.94
N ASP A 63 4.26 -15.70 -14.85
CA ASP A 63 4.30 -14.62 -13.86
C ASP A 63 4.88 -13.34 -14.47
N LEU A 64 5.97 -13.46 -15.26
CA LEU A 64 6.57 -12.30 -15.91
C LEU A 64 5.59 -11.59 -16.85
N ASP A 65 4.97 -12.32 -17.79
CA ASP A 65 4.06 -11.73 -18.77
C ASP A 65 2.84 -11.09 -18.06
N SER A 66 2.30 -11.76 -17.04
CA SER A 66 1.20 -11.23 -16.23
C SER A 66 1.59 -9.95 -15.48
N VAL A 67 2.76 -9.92 -14.84
CA VAL A 67 3.27 -8.74 -14.11
C VAL A 67 3.48 -7.57 -15.08
N VAL A 68 4.12 -7.84 -16.22
CA VAL A 68 4.37 -6.83 -17.25
C VAL A 68 3.04 -6.24 -17.74
N ARG A 69 2.01 -7.05 -18.01
CA ARG A 69 0.76 -6.57 -18.60
C ARG A 69 -0.23 -5.99 -17.61
N SER A 70 -0.30 -6.53 -16.40
CA SER A 70 -1.45 -6.30 -15.51
C SER A 70 -1.09 -5.96 -14.06
N MET A 71 0.20 -5.87 -13.72
CA MET A 71 0.66 -5.72 -12.33
C MET A 71 0.14 -6.82 -11.40
N ARG A 72 0.06 -8.06 -11.90
CA ARG A 72 -0.35 -9.24 -11.14
C ARG A 72 0.53 -10.43 -11.47
N LEU A 73 0.83 -11.26 -10.49
CA LEU A 73 1.33 -12.62 -10.71
C LEU A 73 0.26 -13.46 -11.42
N ALA A 74 0.66 -14.61 -11.97
CA ALA A 74 -0.25 -15.49 -12.69
C ALA A 74 -1.37 -16.06 -11.78
N ASP A 75 -1.16 -16.08 -10.47
CA ASP A 75 -2.16 -16.46 -9.47
C ASP A 75 -3.14 -15.32 -9.08
N GLY A 76 -2.94 -14.13 -9.65
CA GLY A 76 -3.79 -12.95 -9.46
C GLY A 76 -3.32 -11.98 -8.36
N LEU A 77 -2.32 -12.35 -7.54
CA LEU A 77 -1.77 -11.45 -6.52
C LEU A 77 -1.11 -10.23 -7.16
N VAL A 78 -1.34 -9.04 -6.59
CA VAL A 78 -0.77 -7.80 -7.12
C VAL A 78 0.75 -7.81 -7.03
N TRP A 79 1.42 -7.59 -8.16
CA TRP A 79 2.87 -7.45 -8.22
C TRP A 79 3.27 -6.65 -9.46
N SER A 80 4.02 -5.56 -9.28
CA SER A 80 4.16 -4.54 -10.33
C SER A 80 5.52 -4.48 -11.03
N ILE A 81 6.57 -5.09 -10.47
CA ILE A 81 7.95 -5.01 -11.00
C ILE A 81 8.50 -6.41 -11.31
N PRO A 82 8.92 -6.70 -12.55
CA PRO A 82 9.58 -7.96 -12.89
C PRO A 82 10.82 -8.26 -12.05
N ILE A 83 10.92 -9.49 -11.54
CA ILE A 83 12.12 -10.02 -10.86
C ILE A 83 12.62 -11.22 -11.67
N VAL A 84 13.68 -11.02 -12.44
CA VAL A 84 14.18 -11.97 -13.45
C VAL A 84 15.68 -12.15 -13.33
N LEU A 85 16.16 -13.35 -13.64
CA LEU A 85 17.58 -13.65 -13.78
C LEU A 85 17.90 -13.77 -15.27
N ASP A 86 18.63 -12.79 -15.81
CA ASP A 86 19.11 -12.81 -17.17
C ASP A 86 20.56 -13.34 -17.25
N VAL A 87 20.82 -14.13 -18.28
CA VAL A 87 22.10 -14.77 -18.55
C VAL A 87 22.34 -14.78 -20.06
N SER A 88 23.58 -14.55 -20.48
CA SER A 88 23.91 -14.65 -21.91
C SER A 88 23.73 -16.10 -22.40
N PRO A 89 23.29 -16.34 -23.65
CA PRO A 89 23.10 -17.70 -24.15
C PRO A 89 24.35 -18.58 -24.01
N SER A 90 25.54 -17.98 -24.19
CA SER A 90 26.82 -18.67 -24.01
C SER A 90 27.14 -18.94 -22.54
N GLY A 91 26.88 -17.98 -21.65
CA GLY A 91 27.04 -18.14 -20.21
C GLY A 91 26.16 -19.26 -19.64
N TRP A 92 24.90 -19.35 -20.12
CA TRP A 92 24.00 -20.44 -19.74
C TRP A 92 24.51 -21.79 -20.24
N ALA A 93 24.92 -21.87 -21.50
CA ALA A 93 25.44 -23.11 -22.09
C ALA A 93 26.69 -23.65 -21.35
N LEU A 94 27.56 -22.77 -20.85
CA LEU A 94 28.74 -23.15 -20.07
C LEU A 94 28.42 -23.85 -18.75
N THR A 95 27.23 -23.63 -18.19
CA THR A 95 26.80 -24.34 -16.98
C THR A 95 26.54 -25.83 -17.26
N GLY A 96 26.16 -26.18 -18.50
CA GLY A 96 25.69 -27.52 -18.86
C GLY A 96 24.38 -27.93 -18.16
N ALA A 97 23.71 -27.00 -17.47
CA ALA A 97 22.48 -27.26 -16.73
C ALA A 97 21.25 -27.28 -17.66
N THR A 98 20.23 -28.04 -17.27
CA THR A 98 18.93 -28.09 -17.94
C THR A 98 17.82 -27.75 -16.97
N VAL A 99 16.59 -27.55 -17.46
CA VAL A 99 15.41 -27.48 -16.60
C VAL A 99 15.36 -28.71 -15.68
N GLY A 100 15.04 -28.49 -14.40
CA GLY A 100 15.07 -29.50 -13.34
C GLY A 100 16.43 -29.64 -12.64
N ALA A 101 17.49 -29.02 -13.15
CA ALA A 101 18.79 -29.01 -12.49
C ALA A 101 18.83 -27.99 -11.33
N ARG A 102 19.77 -28.23 -10.40
CA ARG A 102 20.16 -27.25 -9.38
C ARG A 102 21.49 -26.61 -9.78
N VAL A 103 21.55 -25.28 -9.75
CA VAL A 103 22.74 -24.49 -10.12
C VAL A 103 23.20 -23.68 -8.92
N LEU A 104 24.52 -23.57 -8.72
CA LEU A 104 25.13 -22.66 -7.76
C LEU A 104 25.28 -21.27 -8.38
N LEU A 105 24.58 -20.29 -7.82
CA LEU A 105 24.81 -18.88 -8.09
C LEU A 105 26.02 -18.39 -7.30
N THR A 106 26.95 -17.72 -7.98
CA THR A 106 28.16 -17.16 -7.37
C THR A 106 28.29 -15.67 -7.64
N HIS A 107 28.78 -14.91 -6.67
CA HIS A 107 29.06 -13.49 -6.81
C HIS A 107 30.48 -13.22 -6.27
N GLN A 108 31.32 -12.53 -7.04
CA GLN A 108 32.74 -12.30 -6.71
C GLN A 108 33.48 -13.61 -6.36
N ASP A 109 33.24 -14.66 -7.17
CA ASP A 109 33.76 -16.02 -7.00
C ASP A 109 33.34 -16.76 -5.70
N GLN A 110 32.52 -16.12 -4.86
CA GLN A 110 31.97 -16.71 -3.64
C GLN A 110 30.63 -17.40 -3.91
N PRO A 111 30.37 -18.58 -3.30
CA PRO A 111 29.04 -19.18 -3.24
C PRO A 111 28.03 -18.19 -2.65
N LEU A 112 26.87 -18.03 -3.29
CA LEU A 112 25.79 -17.15 -2.82
C LEU A 112 24.52 -17.93 -2.49
N ALA A 113 23.94 -18.59 -3.49
CA ALA A 113 22.67 -19.29 -3.39
C ALA A 113 22.59 -20.46 -4.38
N THR A 114 21.69 -21.40 -4.16
CA THR A 114 21.30 -22.37 -5.18
C THR A 114 20.02 -21.93 -5.88
N LEU A 115 19.93 -22.22 -7.17
CA LEU A 115 18.75 -22.03 -8.02
C LEU A 115 18.24 -23.40 -8.48
N ASP A 116 17.01 -23.75 -8.11
CA ASP A 116 16.29 -24.91 -8.64
C ASP A 116 15.57 -24.50 -9.92
N VAL A 117 16.16 -24.83 -11.07
CA VAL A 117 15.76 -24.30 -12.39
C VAL A 117 14.42 -24.89 -12.81
N SER A 118 13.40 -24.04 -12.93
CA SER A 118 12.06 -24.46 -13.35
C SER A 118 11.76 -24.14 -14.81
N GLU A 119 12.38 -23.11 -15.37
CA GLU A 119 12.13 -22.67 -16.74
C GLU A 119 13.35 -21.92 -17.30
N VAL A 120 13.57 -22.03 -18.61
CA VAL A 120 14.55 -21.22 -19.35
C VAL A 120 13.85 -20.70 -20.60
N TYR A 121 13.80 -19.38 -20.75
CA TYR A 121 12.95 -18.75 -21.78
C TYR A 121 13.52 -17.38 -22.19
N SER A 122 12.92 -16.77 -23.22
CA SER A 122 13.23 -15.40 -23.67
C SER A 122 12.01 -14.52 -23.54
N TYR A 123 12.19 -13.21 -23.37
CA TYR A 123 11.08 -12.25 -23.30
C TYR A 123 11.34 -11.00 -24.15
N ASN A 124 10.29 -10.40 -24.70
CA ASN A 124 10.42 -9.19 -25.51
C ASN A 124 10.71 -7.95 -24.62
N LYS A 125 11.98 -7.50 -24.63
CA LYS A 125 12.46 -6.37 -23.81
C LYS A 125 11.73 -5.05 -24.11
N THR A 126 11.35 -4.81 -25.37
CA THR A 126 10.60 -3.61 -25.76
C THR A 126 9.18 -3.63 -25.18
N VAL A 127 8.51 -4.79 -25.19
CA VAL A 127 7.20 -4.97 -24.55
C VAL A 127 7.32 -4.81 -23.04
N MET A 128 8.37 -5.38 -22.43
CA MET A 128 8.65 -5.20 -21.00
C MET A 128 8.81 -3.71 -20.67
N ALA A 129 9.71 -3.02 -21.36
CA ALA A 129 10.00 -1.61 -21.12
C ALA A 129 8.75 -0.73 -21.28
N ARG A 130 8.03 -0.89 -22.40
CA ARG A 130 6.82 -0.10 -22.68
C ARG A 130 5.78 -0.23 -21.57
N ASN A 131 5.52 -1.46 -21.10
CA ASN A 131 4.44 -1.69 -20.14
C ASN A 131 4.87 -1.40 -18.70
N VAL A 132 6.14 -1.61 -18.35
CA VAL A 132 6.64 -1.35 -16.98
C VAL A 132 6.85 0.14 -16.73
N TYR A 133 7.41 0.87 -17.70
CA TYR A 133 7.78 2.28 -17.54
C TYR A 133 6.82 3.25 -18.26
N GLY A 134 5.86 2.75 -19.04
CA GLY A 134 4.99 3.59 -19.88
C GLY A 134 5.71 4.23 -21.08
N THR A 135 7.00 3.94 -21.27
CA THR A 135 7.84 4.51 -22.33
C THR A 135 8.89 3.49 -22.79
N THR A 136 9.46 3.73 -23.96
CA THR A 136 10.65 3.02 -24.47
C THR A 136 11.81 3.98 -24.72
N ASP A 137 11.77 5.15 -24.10
CA ASP A 137 12.82 6.17 -24.18
C ASP A 137 14.12 5.65 -23.54
N PRO A 138 15.24 5.55 -24.29
CA PRO A 138 16.51 5.08 -23.74
C PRO A 138 17.11 6.01 -22.67
N GLU A 139 16.67 7.27 -22.56
CA GLU A 139 17.10 8.17 -21.48
C GLU A 139 16.50 7.77 -20.12
N HIS A 140 15.38 7.02 -20.12
CA HIS A 140 14.80 6.49 -18.90
C HIS A 140 15.69 5.37 -18.32
N PRO A 141 16.24 5.50 -17.09
CA PRO A 141 17.20 4.53 -16.54
C PRO A 141 16.68 3.08 -16.49
N GLY A 142 15.41 2.90 -16.12
CA GLY A 142 14.76 1.59 -16.13
C GLY A 142 14.62 0.98 -17.53
N VAL A 143 14.39 1.80 -18.57
CA VAL A 143 14.31 1.33 -19.96
C VAL A 143 15.70 0.90 -20.41
N ALA A 144 16.72 1.76 -20.22
CA ALA A 144 18.10 1.45 -20.54
C ALA A 144 18.54 0.11 -19.90
N ARG A 145 18.25 -0.06 -18.59
CA ARG A 145 18.52 -1.31 -17.87
C ARG A 145 17.79 -2.52 -18.48
N THR A 146 16.51 -2.36 -18.81
CA THR A 146 15.70 -3.47 -19.38
C THR A 146 16.19 -3.87 -20.77
N MET A 147 16.62 -2.91 -21.59
CA MET A 147 17.18 -3.18 -22.91
C MET A 147 18.58 -3.81 -22.84
N ALA A 148 19.30 -3.58 -21.73
CA ALA A 148 20.62 -4.16 -21.47
C ALA A 148 20.59 -5.58 -20.88
N LEU A 149 19.42 -6.10 -20.49
CA LEU A 149 19.29 -7.50 -20.05
C LEU A 149 19.80 -8.44 -21.14
N GLU A 150 20.29 -9.61 -20.75
CA GLU A 150 20.61 -10.70 -21.66
C GLU A 150 19.33 -11.35 -22.24
N ASP A 151 19.49 -12.17 -23.29
CA ASP A 151 18.36 -12.75 -24.03
C ASP A 151 17.77 -14.01 -23.39
N THR A 152 18.53 -14.69 -22.51
CA THR A 152 18.08 -15.91 -21.83
C THR A 152 17.71 -15.59 -20.38
N LEU A 153 16.46 -15.84 -20.01
CA LEU A 153 15.95 -15.74 -18.65
C LEU A 153 15.87 -17.13 -18.03
N VAL A 154 16.28 -17.25 -16.78
CA VAL A 154 16.28 -18.51 -16.03
C VAL A 154 15.41 -18.35 -14.78
N ALA A 155 14.29 -19.06 -14.76
CA ALA A 155 13.39 -19.08 -13.61
C ALA A 155 13.76 -20.19 -12.65
N GLY A 156 13.42 -20.00 -11.38
CA GLY A 156 13.62 -21.06 -10.41
C GLY A 156 13.61 -20.57 -8.98
N LYS A 157 13.38 -21.52 -8.07
CA LYS A 157 13.40 -21.25 -6.63
C LYS A 157 14.82 -20.98 -6.15
N VAL A 158 14.97 -19.96 -5.31
CA VAL A 158 16.26 -19.57 -4.74
C VAL A 158 16.39 -20.07 -3.31
N THR A 159 17.57 -20.57 -2.94
CA THR A 159 17.93 -20.89 -1.55
C THR A 159 19.29 -20.29 -1.23
N LEU A 160 19.35 -19.33 -0.31
CA LEU A 160 20.58 -18.66 0.08
C LEU A 160 21.47 -19.61 0.89
N VAL A 161 22.72 -19.81 0.47
CA VAL A 161 23.68 -20.68 1.16
C VAL A 161 24.74 -19.89 1.92
N ASN A 162 24.96 -18.64 1.52
CA ASN A 162 25.94 -17.77 2.14
C ASN A 162 25.29 -16.42 2.47
N PRO A 163 24.82 -16.24 3.71
CA PRO A 163 24.27 -14.98 4.19
C PRO A 163 25.23 -13.80 4.01
N PRO A 164 24.74 -12.60 3.61
CA PRO A 164 25.58 -11.42 3.51
C PRO A 164 26.09 -11.00 4.89
N ARG A 165 27.30 -10.45 4.93
CA ARG A 165 27.87 -9.80 6.12
C ARG A 165 28.00 -8.31 5.85
N VAL A 166 27.29 -7.51 6.63
CA VAL A 166 27.43 -6.06 6.63
C VAL A 166 28.50 -5.67 7.65
N ASN A 167 29.37 -4.73 7.33
CA ASN A 167 30.44 -4.30 8.22
C ASN A 167 29.92 -3.35 9.32
N PRO A 168 30.42 -3.45 10.56
CA PRO A 168 30.16 -2.45 11.59
C PRO A 168 30.63 -1.04 11.16
N PRO A 169 29.92 0.04 11.56
CA PRO A 169 28.73 0.04 12.42
C PRO A 169 27.40 -0.11 11.64
N PHE A 170 27.44 -0.46 10.36
CA PHE A 170 26.25 -0.45 9.49
C PHE A 170 25.41 -1.72 9.59
N ASP A 171 25.98 -2.79 10.13
CA ASP A 171 25.31 -4.05 10.45
C ASP A 171 24.06 -3.84 11.32
N ARG A 172 24.09 -2.86 12.25
CA ARG A 172 22.93 -2.51 13.10
C ARG A 172 21.69 -2.06 12.32
N PHE A 173 21.85 -1.58 11.09
CA PHE A 173 20.77 -1.09 10.23
C PHE A 173 20.21 -2.16 9.30
N TRP A 174 20.95 -3.24 9.03
CA TRP A 174 20.46 -4.28 8.14
C TRP A 174 19.74 -5.36 8.94
N LYS A 175 18.44 -5.50 8.69
CA LYS A 175 17.57 -6.48 9.34
C LYS A 175 16.73 -7.19 8.28
N THR A 176 16.59 -8.51 8.38
CA THR A 176 15.68 -9.28 7.53
C THR A 176 14.22 -8.91 7.83
N PRO A 177 13.24 -9.22 6.96
CA PRO A 177 11.83 -8.99 7.26
C PRO A 177 11.36 -9.63 8.56
N GLU A 178 11.82 -10.84 8.88
CA GLU A 178 11.52 -11.51 10.16
C GLU A 178 12.10 -10.74 11.35
N GLN A 179 13.37 -10.33 11.26
CA GLN A 179 14.03 -9.54 12.30
C GLN A 179 13.39 -8.16 12.48
N LEU A 180 12.97 -7.51 11.38
CA LEU A 180 12.25 -6.24 11.45
C LEU A 180 10.91 -6.40 12.13
N ARG A 181 10.10 -7.39 11.72
CA ARG A 181 8.80 -7.64 12.38
C ARG A 181 8.96 -7.94 13.87
N ALA A 182 9.96 -8.73 14.24
CA ALA A 182 10.29 -8.97 15.65
C ALA A 182 10.69 -7.66 16.35
N ARG A 183 11.53 -6.84 15.72
CA ARG A 183 11.94 -5.55 16.25
C ARG A 183 10.79 -4.57 16.43
N LEU A 184 9.86 -4.50 15.49
CA LEU A 184 8.66 -3.67 15.60
C LEU A 184 7.80 -4.14 16.78
N ALA A 185 7.64 -5.46 16.97
CA ALA A 185 6.94 -6.02 18.12
C ALA A 185 7.64 -5.73 19.46
N GLU A 186 8.97 -5.80 19.52
CA GLU A 186 9.77 -5.41 20.71
C GLU A 186 9.56 -3.94 21.09
N LEU A 187 9.39 -3.07 20.10
CA LEU A 187 9.08 -1.65 20.29
C LEU A 187 7.60 -1.42 20.67
N GLY A 188 6.77 -2.47 20.69
CA GLY A 188 5.34 -2.37 20.95
C GLY A 188 4.51 -1.89 19.75
N TRP A 189 5.06 -1.90 18.53
CA TRP A 189 4.37 -1.40 17.35
C TRP A 189 3.47 -2.47 16.76
N SER A 190 2.16 -2.22 16.81
CA SER A 190 1.15 -2.99 16.07
C SER A 190 0.91 -2.38 14.68
N SER A 191 1.25 -1.11 14.51
CA SER A 191 1.11 -0.33 13.29
C SER A 191 2.36 0.53 13.06
N ALA A 192 2.82 0.58 11.81
CA ALA A 192 4.04 1.30 11.45
C ALA A 192 3.91 1.99 10.10
N VAL A 193 4.37 3.23 10.03
CA VAL A 193 4.50 3.99 8.78
C VAL A 193 5.85 3.72 8.16
N ALA A 194 5.87 3.34 6.89
CA ALA A 194 7.10 3.30 6.11
C ALA A 194 7.49 4.68 5.57
N HIS A 195 8.71 5.11 5.85
CA HIS A 195 9.38 6.19 5.14
C HIS A 195 10.46 5.61 4.20
N GLN A 196 10.14 5.57 2.90
CA GLN A 196 11.09 5.25 1.84
C GLN A 196 12.03 6.43 1.62
N THR A 197 13.34 6.19 1.59
CA THR A 197 14.32 7.24 1.30
C THR A 197 15.59 6.72 0.64
N ARG A 198 16.23 7.60 -0.12
CA ARG A 198 17.59 7.44 -0.67
C ARG A 198 18.45 8.69 -0.44
N ASN A 199 17.96 9.62 0.38
CA ASN A 199 18.57 10.92 0.63
C ASN A 199 18.75 11.12 2.12
N VAL A 200 19.72 11.96 2.50
CA VAL A 200 19.85 12.42 3.87
C VAL A 200 18.60 13.21 4.29
N PRO A 201 18.15 13.08 5.55
CA PRO A 201 17.03 13.85 6.05
C PRO A 201 17.38 15.32 6.22
N HIS A 202 16.34 16.15 6.23
CA HIS A 202 16.38 17.55 6.63
C HIS A 202 15.06 17.87 7.35
N ALA A 203 14.90 19.08 7.90
CA ALA A 203 13.71 19.47 8.66
C ALA A 203 12.38 19.19 7.93
N GLY A 204 12.33 19.36 6.61
CA GLY A 204 11.16 18.94 5.82
C GLY A 204 10.83 17.44 5.91
N HIS A 205 11.82 16.55 5.83
CA HIS A 205 11.61 15.11 5.99
C HIS A 205 11.15 14.78 7.42
N GLU A 206 11.78 15.37 8.42
CA GLU A 206 11.37 15.23 9.83
C GLU A 206 9.90 15.62 10.02
N MET A 207 9.50 16.79 9.52
CA MET A 207 8.11 17.27 9.63
C MET A 207 7.12 16.35 8.91
N MET A 208 7.45 15.88 7.69
CA MET A 208 6.59 14.94 6.96
C MET A 208 6.46 13.60 7.67
N MET A 209 7.56 13.09 8.25
CA MET A 209 7.56 11.86 9.03
C MET A 209 6.68 11.97 10.28
N LYS A 210 6.80 13.08 11.03
CA LYS A 210 5.94 13.38 12.18
C LYS A 210 4.48 13.55 11.77
N GLY A 211 4.22 14.29 10.70
CA GLY A 211 2.87 14.48 10.15
C GLY A 211 2.22 13.17 9.74
N ALA A 212 2.96 12.28 9.07
CA ALA A 212 2.46 10.97 8.68
C ALA A 212 2.18 10.07 9.90
N LEU A 213 3.06 10.10 10.91
CA LEU A 213 2.84 9.39 12.17
C LEU A 213 1.56 9.85 12.87
N LEU A 214 1.37 11.17 13.00
CA LEU A 214 0.18 11.77 13.61
C LEU A 214 -1.10 11.46 12.82
N ALA A 215 -1.10 11.67 11.50
CA ALA A 215 -2.28 11.44 10.65
C ALA A 215 -2.66 9.95 10.56
N SER A 216 -1.69 9.04 10.63
CA SER A 216 -1.95 7.60 10.59
C SER A 216 -2.23 6.98 11.96
N GLY A 217 -2.10 7.72 13.06
CA GLY A 217 -2.23 7.17 14.41
C GLY A 217 -1.35 5.94 14.69
N ALA A 218 -0.27 5.76 13.93
CA ALA A 218 0.58 4.59 14.03
C ALA A 218 1.51 4.67 15.26
N ASP A 219 2.01 3.51 15.69
CA ASP A 219 2.85 3.42 16.89
C ASP A 219 4.29 3.91 16.62
N GLY A 220 4.73 3.87 15.36
CA GLY A 220 6.02 4.43 14.98
C GLY A 220 6.27 4.50 13.48
N ILE A 221 7.45 5.03 13.14
CA ILE A 221 7.93 5.17 11.77
C ILE A 221 9.17 4.32 11.52
N LEU A 222 9.09 3.47 10.51
CA LEU A 222 10.21 2.72 9.97
C LEU A 222 10.81 3.51 8.80
N VAL A 223 11.99 4.09 9.01
CA VAL A 223 12.82 4.57 7.92
C VAL A 223 13.43 3.37 7.21
N SER A 224 13.04 3.17 5.96
CA SER A 224 13.53 2.10 5.09
C SER A 224 14.43 2.73 4.03
N ALA A 225 15.70 2.92 4.38
CA ALA A 225 16.71 3.53 3.52
C ALA A 225 17.16 2.55 2.44
N VAL A 226 16.96 2.91 1.17
CA VAL A 226 17.42 2.10 0.05
C VAL A 226 18.93 2.22 -0.10
N ILE A 227 19.60 1.07 -0.07
CA ILE A 227 21.01 0.89 -0.38
C ILE A 227 21.15 0.05 -1.66
N GLY A 228 22.00 0.46 -2.58
CA GLY A 228 22.07 -0.12 -3.92
C GLY A 228 22.80 0.76 -4.91
N GLU A 229 22.64 0.46 -6.20
CA GLU A 229 23.23 1.22 -7.29
C GLU A 229 22.73 2.68 -7.26
N LYS A 230 23.68 3.61 -7.27
CA LYS A 230 23.45 5.05 -7.20
C LYS A 230 23.72 5.69 -8.55
N LYS A 231 22.98 6.75 -8.87
CA LYS A 231 23.36 7.63 -9.98
C LYS A 231 24.41 8.65 -9.52
N PRO A 232 25.26 9.17 -10.44
CA PRO A 232 26.14 10.29 -10.13
C PRO A 232 25.38 11.46 -9.49
N GLY A 233 25.88 11.94 -8.35
CA GLY A 233 25.26 13.03 -7.57
C GLY A 233 24.38 12.59 -6.40
N ASP A 234 24.08 11.29 -6.22
CA ASP A 234 23.38 10.80 -5.03
C ASP A 234 24.32 10.73 -3.80
N TYR A 235 23.74 10.81 -2.60
CA TYR A 235 24.48 10.63 -1.34
C TYR A 235 24.95 9.17 -1.18
N ILE A 236 26.11 8.98 -0.54
CA ILE A 236 26.60 7.65 -0.16
C ILE A 236 25.67 6.99 0.87
N ASP A 237 25.63 5.65 0.90
CA ASP A 237 24.70 4.88 1.76
C ASP A 237 24.91 5.20 3.24
N GLU A 238 26.18 5.30 3.65
CA GLU A 238 26.61 5.60 5.01
C GLU A 238 26.04 6.92 5.50
N ALA A 239 26.08 7.97 4.66
CA ALA A 239 25.56 9.28 5.02
C ALA A 239 24.04 9.24 5.20
N ILE A 240 23.32 8.52 4.33
CA ILE A 240 21.86 8.40 4.40
C ILE A 240 21.46 7.71 5.71
N VAL A 241 22.00 6.52 5.97
CA VAL A 241 21.56 5.70 7.11
C VAL A 241 21.96 6.32 8.45
N LEU A 242 23.16 6.89 8.54
CA LEU A 242 23.63 7.53 9.78
C LEU A 242 22.84 8.82 10.04
N ALA A 243 22.56 9.64 9.03
CA ALA A 243 21.81 10.87 9.24
C ALA A 243 20.35 10.63 9.66
N HIS A 244 19.70 9.58 9.15
CA HIS A 244 18.38 9.16 9.64
C HIS A 244 18.45 8.60 11.06
N ALA A 245 19.48 7.82 11.41
CA ALA A 245 19.67 7.32 12.76
C ALA A 245 19.86 8.47 13.78
N LEU A 246 20.62 9.51 13.39
CA LEU A 246 20.87 10.69 14.22
C LEU A 246 19.59 11.43 14.62
N LEU A 247 18.53 11.41 13.80
CA LEU A 247 17.24 12.02 14.19
C LEU A 247 16.68 11.41 15.48
N ARG A 248 16.87 10.11 15.67
CA ARG A 248 16.50 9.41 16.91
C ARG A 248 17.53 9.65 18.01
N GLU A 249 18.82 9.53 17.69
CA GLU A 249 19.92 9.61 18.68
C GLU A 249 20.02 11.00 19.32
N GLU A 250 19.72 12.06 18.56
CA GLU A 250 19.75 13.47 19.00
C GLU A 250 18.38 13.98 19.51
N GLY A 251 17.37 13.10 19.62
CA GLY A 251 16.09 13.42 20.25
C GLY A 251 15.08 14.20 19.39
N PHE A 252 15.26 14.26 18.06
CA PHE A 252 14.22 14.79 17.16
C PHE A 252 12.99 13.87 17.11
N PHE A 253 13.20 12.56 17.32
CA PHE A 253 12.15 11.58 17.56
C PHE A 253 12.40 10.87 18.90
N LEU A 254 11.32 10.46 19.57
CA LEU A 254 11.44 9.61 20.74
C LEU A 254 12.02 8.24 20.32
N PRO A 255 12.89 7.61 21.14
CA PRO A 255 13.52 6.34 20.78
C PRO A 255 12.54 5.21 20.45
N GLU A 256 11.34 5.25 21.03
CA GLU A 256 10.30 4.25 20.89
C GLU A 256 9.39 4.45 19.67
N ILE A 257 9.49 5.57 18.93
CA ILE A 257 8.59 5.85 17.77
C ILE A 257 9.33 5.94 16.42
N HIS A 258 10.65 5.74 16.39
CA HIS A 258 11.46 5.84 15.19
C HIS A 258 12.53 4.75 15.12
N GLU A 259 12.55 3.98 14.04
CA GLU A 259 13.54 2.93 13.78
C GLU A 259 14.09 3.09 12.35
N THR A 260 15.41 2.97 12.20
CA THR A 260 16.09 3.07 10.91
C THR A 260 16.60 1.70 10.48
N SER A 261 16.25 1.31 9.26
CA SER A 261 16.71 0.09 8.61
C SER A 261 17.13 0.35 7.18
N THR A 262 18.01 -0.49 6.65
CA THR A 262 18.33 -0.52 5.22
C THR A 262 17.46 -1.51 4.46
N LEU A 263 17.26 -1.24 3.17
CA LEU A 263 16.69 -2.14 2.17
C LEU A 263 17.67 -2.24 1.00
N MET A 264 18.12 -3.44 0.68
CA MET A 264 18.95 -3.68 -0.51
C MET A 264 18.06 -3.62 -1.76
N TRP A 265 18.02 -2.51 -2.48
CA TRP A 265 17.19 -2.39 -3.69
C TRP A 265 17.82 -1.47 -4.71
N ASP A 266 17.77 -1.87 -5.97
CA ASP A 266 18.21 -1.05 -7.08
C ASP A 266 16.97 -0.42 -7.73
N MET A 267 16.81 0.89 -7.54
CA MET A 267 15.66 1.62 -8.08
C MET A 267 15.51 1.40 -9.59
N ARG A 268 14.29 1.15 -10.05
CA ARG A 268 13.94 1.05 -11.47
C ARG A 268 13.49 2.36 -12.07
N TYR A 269 13.22 3.33 -11.21
CA TYR A 269 12.62 4.61 -11.54
C TYR A 269 11.29 4.44 -12.28
N ALA A 270 10.52 3.40 -11.93
CA ALA A 270 9.28 3.05 -12.63
C ALA A 270 8.05 3.78 -12.06
N GLY A 271 8.28 4.90 -11.36
CA GLY A 271 7.26 5.81 -10.85
C GLY A 271 6.09 5.07 -10.20
N PRO A 272 4.88 5.10 -10.80
CA PRO A 272 3.70 4.47 -10.24
C PRO A 272 3.83 2.97 -9.97
N ARG A 273 4.40 2.20 -10.90
CA ARG A 273 4.59 0.77 -10.69
C ARG A 273 5.55 0.48 -9.54
N GLU A 274 6.60 1.28 -9.42
CA GLU A 274 7.55 1.13 -8.33
C GLU A 274 6.98 1.60 -6.99
N ALA A 275 6.01 2.53 -6.98
CA ALA A 275 5.25 2.89 -5.77
C ALA A 275 4.44 1.70 -5.24
N VAL A 276 3.74 0.97 -6.12
CA VAL A 276 3.04 -0.29 -5.76
C VAL A 276 4.04 -1.30 -5.20
N PHE A 277 5.18 -1.51 -5.88
CA PHE A 277 6.22 -2.43 -5.42
C PHE A 277 6.78 -2.04 -4.04
N HIS A 278 7.04 -0.76 -3.81
CA HIS A 278 7.47 -0.25 -2.52
C HIS A 278 6.44 -0.54 -1.42
N ALA A 279 5.15 -0.38 -1.69
CA ALA A 279 4.08 -0.73 -0.75
C ALA A 279 4.14 -2.21 -0.37
N LEU A 280 4.28 -3.10 -1.36
CA LEU A 280 4.33 -4.55 -1.15
C LEU A 280 5.57 -4.97 -0.34
N VAL A 281 6.73 -4.44 -0.68
CA VAL A 281 7.97 -4.70 0.06
C VAL A 281 7.84 -4.26 1.51
N ARG A 282 7.33 -3.05 1.76
CA ARG A 282 7.22 -2.53 3.14
C ARG A 282 6.15 -3.22 3.95
N LYS A 283 5.09 -3.69 3.29
CA LYS A 283 4.16 -4.64 3.88
C LYS A 283 4.90 -5.91 4.31
N ASN A 284 5.80 -6.49 3.50
CA ASN A 284 6.60 -7.64 3.92
C ASN A 284 7.51 -7.33 5.13
N LEU A 285 8.05 -6.11 5.22
CA LEU A 285 8.85 -5.66 6.38
C LEU A 285 8.03 -5.45 7.68
N GLY A 286 6.70 -5.43 7.59
CA GLY A 286 5.80 -5.25 8.74
C GLY A 286 5.12 -3.88 8.83
N CYS A 287 5.28 -3.00 7.84
CA CYS A 287 4.59 -1.72 7.82
C CYS A 287 3.12 -1.88 7.43
N THR A 288 2.27 -1.06 8.05
CA THR A 288 0.82 -1.00 7.79
C THR A 288 0.45 0.19 6.91
N HIS A 289 1.29 1.23 6.92
CA HIS A 289 1.14 2.44 6.11
C HIS A 289 2.42 2.71 5.32
N HIS A 290 2.30 3.50 4.24
CA HIS A 290 3.43 3.92 3.44
C HIS A 290 3.30 5.39 3.05
N MET A 291 4.38 6.16 3.20
CA MET A 291 4.45 7.53 2.73
C MET A 291 4.76 7.58 1.24
N PHE A 292 3.90 8.22 0.44
CA PHE A 292 4.17 8.49 -0.96
C PHE A 292 4.34 9.99 -1.17
N GLY A 293 5.52 10.37 -1.65
CA GLY A 293 5.79 11.77 -2.02
C GLY A 293 5.22 12.14 -3.39
N ARG A 294 5.32 13.42 -3.72
CA ARG A 294 5.19 13.89 -5.10
C ARG A 294 6.27 13.23 -5.97
N ASP A 295 5.90 12.79 -7.17
CA ASP A 295 6.82 12.17 -8.15
C ASP A 295 7.56 10.95 -7.57
N HIS A 296 6.85 10.17 -6.75
CA HIS A 296 7.44 9.03 -6.03
C HIS A 296 8.04 8.01 -7.00
N ALA A 297 9.32 7.70 -6.80
CA ALA A 297 10.11 6.83 -7.68
C ALA A 297 10.13 7.24 -9.16
N GLY A 298 9.79 8.50 -9.46
CA GLY A 298 9.85 9.04 -10.82
C GLY A 298 11.26 9.46 -11.22
N VAL A 299 11.40 9.78 -12.51
CA VAL A 299 12.62 10.33 -13.10
C VAL A 299 12.25 11.34 -14.18
N GLY A 300 12.92 12.50 -14.16
CA GLY A 300 12.70 13.57 -15.12
C GLY A 300 11.25 14.03 -15.14
N SER A 301 10.64 13.97 -16.33
CA SER A 301 9.23 14.32 -16.56
C SER A 301 8.43 13.15 -17.15
N HIS A 302 8.87 11.90 -16.93
CA HIS A 302 8.23 10.72 -17.52
C HIS A 302 6.88 10.37 -16.89
N TYR A 303 6.58 10.87 -15.69
CA TYR A 303 5.36 10.56 -14.96
C TYR A 303 4.65 11.81 -14.48
N GLY A 304 3.32 11.73 -14.34
CA GLY A 304 2.54 12.76 -13.67
C GLY A 304 2.96 12.90 -12.21
N ARG A 305 2.88 14.13 -11.68
CA ARG A 305 3.35 14.47 -10.32
C ARG A 305 2.71 13.61 -9.21
N TYR A 306 1.49 13.14 -9.44
CA TYR A 306 0.71 12.32 -8.50
C TYR A 306 0.35 10.94 -9.08
N ALA A 307 0.94 10.54 -10.20
CA ALA A 307 0.64 9.25 -10.83
C ALA A 307 0.94 8.05 -9.90
N ALA A 308 1.91 8.20 -8.99
CA ALA A 308 2.21 7.21 -7.96
C ALA A 308 1.15 7.08 -6.85
N HIS A 309 0.28 8.08 -6.69
CA HIS A 309 -0.91 7.99 -5.84
C HIS A 309 -2.07 7.39 -6.63
N GLU A 310 -2.33 7.93 -7.82
CA GLU A 310 -3.44 7.55 -8.71
C GLU A 310 -3.42 6.06 -9.12
N VAL A 311 -2.23 5.45 -9.23
CA VAL A 311 -2.12 4.02 -9.58
C VAL A 311 -2.84 3.10 -8.59
N PHE A 312 -2.94 3.49 -7.32
CA PHE A 312 -3.64 2.68 -6.33
C PHE A 312 -5.16 2.66 -6.55
N ASP A 313 -5.72 3.64 -7.26
CA ASP A 313 -7.15 3.63 -7.64
C ASP A 313 -7.46 2.48 -8.60
N THR A 314 -6.46 2.00 -9.35
CA THR A 314 -6.58 0.82 -10.23
C THR A 314 -6.37 -0.51 -9.50
N LEU A 315 -6.04 -0.46 -8.21
CA LEU A 315 -5.71 -1.61 -7.35
C LEU A 315 -6.49 -1.50 -6.02
N PRO A 316 -7.83 -1.63 -6.04
CA PRO A 316 -8.71 -1.43 -4.87
C PRO A 316 -8.54 -2.50 -3.78
N GLU A 317 -7.77 -3.55 -4.00
CA GLU A 317 -7.31 -4.44 -2.91
C GLU A 317 -6.14 -3.84 -2.11
N LEU A 318 -5.50 -2.79 -2.64
CA LEU A 318 -4.43 -2.01 -2.01
C LEU A 318 -4.87 -0.58 -1.63
N ALA A 319 -5.90 -0.03 -2.29
CA ALA A 319 -6.60 1.21 -1.91
C ALA A 319 -7.93 0.89 -1.21
N VAL A 320 -8.36 1.64 -0.20
CA VAL A 320 -9.68 1.42 0.42
C VAL A 320 -10.66 2.53 -0.02
N PRO A 321 -11.46 2.32 -1.09
CA PRO A 321 -12.56 3.19 -1.49
C PRO A 321 -13.90 2.79 -0.84
N THR A 322 -14.96 3.57 -1.08
CA THR A 322 -16.34 3.26 -0.70
C THR A 322 -16.84 1.98 -1.36
N PHE A 323 -17.32 1.04 -0.57
CA PHE A 323 -17.70 -0.32 -1.00
C PHE A 323 -19.06 -0.71 -0.41
N VAL A 324 -19.90 -1.37 -1.20
CA VAL A 324 -21.16 -1.98 -0.75
C VAL A 324 -21.01 -3.49 -0.75
N ASP A 325 -21.17 -4.13 0.41
CA ASP A 325 -21.11 -5.58 0.53
C ASP A 325 -22.39 -6.21 -0.08
N PRO A 326 -22.26 -6.96 -1.19
CA PRO A 326 -23.40 -7.55 -1.87
C PRO A 326 -24.07 -8.67 -1.06
N ASN A 327 -23.39 -9.26 -0.08
CA ASN A 327 -23.96 -10.30 0.77
C ASN A 327 -24.89 -9.73 1.85
N THR A 328 -24.57 -8.53 2.32
CA THR A 328 -25.29 -7.84 3.40
C THR A 328 -26.36 -6.89 2.85
N CYS A 329 -26.11 -6.28 1.68
CA CYS A 329 -27.04 -5.34 1.05
C CYS A 329 -28.32 -6.05 0.59
N ASN A 330 -29.48 -5.61 1.05
CA ASN A 330 -30.79 -6.12 0.62
C ASN A 330 -31.57 -5.12 -0.26
N ALA A 331 -30.90 -4.11 -0.81
CA ALA A 331 -31.49 -2.99 -1.56
C ALA A 331 -32.60 -2.25 -0.80
N CYS A 332 -32.49 -2.17 0.53
CA CYS A 332 -33.47 -1.53 1.40
C CYS A 332 -34.89 -2.14 1.24
N ALA A 333 -34.96 -3.47 1.04
CA ALA A 333 -36.23 -4.17 0.95
C ALA A 333 -37.11 -3.91 2.18
N GLY A 334 -38.31 -3.35 1.96
CA GLY A 334 -39.25 -2.97 3.02
C GLY A 334 -39.21 -1.49 3.41
N GLU A 335 -38.26 -0.70 2.92
CA GLU A 335 -38.19 0.75 3.14
C GLU A 335 -39.04 1.49 2.10
N HIS A 336 -39.98 2.32 2.57
CA HIS A 336 -40.92 3.04 1.70
C HIS A 336 -40.24 4.04 0.73
N GLN A 337 -39.04 4.52 1.06
CA GLN A 337 -38.31 5.52 0.25
C GLN A 337 -37.33 4.89 -0.75
N GLY A 338 -37.30 3.56 -0.89
CA GLY A 338 -36.38 2.87 -1.79
C GLY A 338 -34.94 2.82 -1.23
N PRO A 339 -33.91 2.60 -2.07
CA PRO A 339 -32.52 2.51 -1.63
C PRO A 339 -32.05 3.81 -0.98
N LEU A 340 -32.14 3.88 0.35
CA LEU A 340 -31.82 5.06 1.15
C LEU A 340 -30.43 5.64 0.87
N CYS A 341 -29.45 4.80 0.54
CA CYS A 341 -28.09 5.25 0.19
C CYS A 341 -28.03 6.05 -1.12
N VAL A 342 -28.89 5.71 -2.10
CA VAL A 342 -29.04 6.44 -3.37
C VAL A 342 -29.69 7.79 -3.09
N TYR A 343 -30.76 7.79 -2.30
CA TYR A 343 -31.50 9.01 -1.96
C TYR A 343 -30.68 10.04 -1.18
N ILE A 344 -29.83 9.58 -0.24
CA ILE A 344 -29.14 10.48 0.70
C ILE A 344 -27.76 10.94 0.21
N CYS A 345 -27.26 10.41 -0.91
CA CYS A 345 -25.91 10.76 -1.38
C CYS A 345 -25.92 12.20 -1.92
N PRO A 346 -25.24 13.16 -1.26
CA PRO A 346 -25.30 14.58 -1.68
C PRO A 346 -24.56 14.84 -3.00
N ASN A 347 -23.74 13.90 -3.43
CA ASN A 347 -22.98 13.95 -4.68
C ASN A 347 -23.56 13.05 -5.77
N ASP A 348 -24.73 12.42 -5.54
CA ASP A 348 -25.38 11.49 -6.49
C ASP A 348 -24.49 10.32 -6.98
N LEU A 349 -23.52 9.89 -6.18
CA LEU A 349 -22.57 8.82 -6.52
C LEU A 349 -23.09 7.43 -6.18
N MET A 350 -24.07 7.32 -5.28
CA MET A 350 -24.69 6.04 -4.97
C MET A 350 -25.80 5.74 -5.98
N ALA A 351 -25.70 4.61 -6.67
CA ALA A 351 -26.67 4.15 -7.65
C ALA A 351 -27.18 2.75 -7.30
N MET A 352 -28.26 2.32 -7.97
CA MET A 352 -28.81 0.98 -7.83
C MET A 352 -28.46 0.16 -9.08
N ASP A 353 -27.80 -0.98 -8.89
CA ASP A 353 -27.63 -1.96 -9.97
C ASP A 353 -28.87 -2.85 -10.03
N ILE A 354 -29.70 -2.58 -11.03
CA ILE A 354 -30.96 -3.29 -11.28
C ILE A 354 -30.72 -4.76 -11.62
N GLY A 355 -29.58 -5.11 -12.20
CA GLY A 355 -29.27 -6.47 -12.63
C GLY A 355 -29.04 -7.43 -11.46
N VAL A 356 -28.45 -6.94 -10.37
CA VAL A 356 -28.15 -7.75 -9.16
C VAL A 356 -28.95 -7.33 -7.94
N ASN A 357 -29.76 -6.27 -8.05
CA ASN A 357 -30.57 -5.69 -6.98
C ASN A 357 -29.71 -5.30 -5.75
N LYS A 358 -28.66 -4.51 -6.00
CA LYS A 358 -27.73 -3.99 -4.97
C LYS A 358 -27.40 -2.52 -5.21
N GLY A 359 -27.26 -1.76 -4.13
CA GLY A 359 -26.63 -0.44 -4.21
C GLY A 359 -25.15 -0.55 -4.54
N PHE A 360 -24.60 0.42 -5.25
CA PHE A 360 -23.17 0.56 -5.51
C PHE A 360 -22.79 2.03 -5.61
N ASN A 361 -21.49 2.34 -5.48
CA ASN A 361 -20.97 3.67 -5.77
C ASN A 361 -20.43 3.67 -7.22
N GLN A 362 -21.00 4.51 -8.08
CA GLN A 362 -20.67 4.53 -9.51
C GLN A 362 -19.35 5.25 -9.82
N GLU A 363 -18.90 6.15 -8.92
CA GLU A 363 -17.65 6.92 -9.05
C GLU A 363 -17.02 7.08 -7.64
N PRO A 364 -16.43 6.00 -7.08
CA PRO A 364 -15.87 6.00 -5.72
C PRO A 364 -14.78 7.05 -5.47
N GLU A 365 -14.08 7.46 -6.52
CA GLU A 365 -13.04 8.49 -6.52
C GLU A 365 -13.57 9.91 -6.25
N LEU A 366 -14.85 10.17 -6.55
CA LEU A 366 -15.49 11.46 -6.27
C LEU A 366 -16.18 11.50 -4.90
N CYS A 367 -16.07 10.40 -4.14
CA CYS A 367 -16.69 10.29 -2.83
C CYS A 367 -16.09 11.32 -1.86
N SER A 368 -16.91 12.28 -1.43
CA SER A 368 -16.55 13.29 -0.43
C SER A 368 -16.49 12.76 1.01
N GLU A 369 -16.67 11.45 1.18
CA GLU A 369 -16.58 10.76 2.48
C GLU A 369 -17.52 11.39 3.54
N CYS A 370 -18.68 11.94 3.12
CA CYS A 370 -19.63 12.64 3.99
C CYS A 370 -20.40 11.73 4.98
N TYR A 371 -20.29 10.42 4.78
CA TYR A 371 -20.91 9.36 5.56
C TYR A 371 -22.45 9.33 5.54
N ALA A 372 -23.09 10.08 4.65
CA ALA A 372 -24.53 10.11 4.54
C ALA A 372 -25.12 8.73 4.23
N CYS A 373 -24.58 8.04 3.22
CA CYS A 373 -25.03 6.73 2.78
C CYS A 373 -24.82 5.63 3.85
N VAL A 374 -23.68 5.63 4.53
CA VAL A 374 -23.38 4.64 5.58
C VAL A 374 -24.25 4.84 6.83
N LYS A 375 -24.53 6.08 7.24
CA LYS A 375 -25.39 6.39 8.40
C LYS A 375 -26.87 6.03 8.19
N LEU A 376 -27.29 5.92 6.94
CA LEU A 376 -28.68 5.67 6.57
C LEU A 376 -28.92 4.22 6.10
N CYS A 377 -27.87 3.43 5.85
CA CYS A 377 -28.00 2.04 5.44
C CYS A 377 -28.54 1.19 6.61
N PRO A 378 -29.75 0.62 6.52
CA PRO A 378 -30.34 -0.17 7.62
C PRO A 378 -29.70 -1.55 7.77
N GLN A 379 -29.00 -2.02 6.73
CA GLN A 379 -28.30 -3.30 6.74
C GLN A 379 -26.82 -3.16 7.10
N GLU A 380 -26.32 -1.94 7.30
CA GLU A 380 -24.90 -1.68 7.55
C GLU A 380 -23.98 -2.23 6.43
N ALA A 381 -24.53 -2.38 5.22
CA ALA A 381 -23.87 -3.02 4.10
C ALA A 381 -22.88 -2.12 3.35
N ILE A 382 -22.59 -0.91 3.85
CA ILE A 382 -21.80 0.09 3.12
C ILE A 382 -20.64 0.51 4.01
N SER A 383 -19.44 0.35 3.48
CA SER A 383 -18.18 0.76 4.09
C SER A 383 -17.57 1.92 3.30
N VAL A 384 -16.93 2.85 3.99
CA VAL A 384 -16.32 4.05 3.40
C VAL A 384 -14.94 4.28 4.01
N ARG A 385 -14.09 5.06 3.32
CA ARG A 385 -12.82 5.51 3.87
C ARG A 385 -13.06 6.41 5.09
N GLY A 386 -12.24 6.22 6.13
CA GLY A 386 -12.14 7.15 7.25
C GLY A 386 -11.63 8.54 6.83
N TYR A 387 -12.12 9.62 7.48
CA TYR A 387 -11.60 10.96 7.26
C TYR A 387 -10.11 10.97 7.60
N ALA A 388 -9.28 11.40 6.66
CA ALA A 388 -7.82 11.42 6.80
C ALA A 388 -7.32 12.22 8.01
N ASP A 389 -8.16 13.11 8.56
CA ASP A 389 -7.83 13.96 9.71
C ASP A 389 -7.87 13.24 11.07
N PHE A 390 -8.50 12.06 11.18
CA PHE A 390 -8.55 11.30 12.44
C PHE A 390 -8.64 9.77 12.28
N VAL A 391 -8.73 9.27 11.05
CA VAL A 391 -8.79 7.84 10.75
C VAL A 391 -7.65 7.49 9.78
N PRO A 392 -6.78 6.52 10.11
CA PRO A 392 -5.64 6.14 9.28
C PRO A 392 -6.08 5.65 7.90
N LEU A 393 -5.27 5.95 6.88
CA LEU A 393 -5.48 5.45 5.51
C LEU A 393 -5.65 3.91 5.51
N GLY A 394 -6.84 3.46 5.11
CA GLY A 394 -7.19 2.04 5.00
C GLY A 394 -7.96 1.44 6.19
N ALA A 395 -8.30 2.24 7.21
CA ALA A 395 -9.28 1.83 8.20
C ALA A 395 -10.72 1.92 7.63
N ILE A 396 -11.55 0.97 8.06
CA ILE A 396 -12.96 0.87 7.70
C ILE A 396 -13.77 1.45 8.85
N VAL A 397 -14.67 2.39 8.54
CA VAL A 397 -15.58 2.97 9.53
C VAL A 397 -16.99 2.46 9.26
N GLN A 398 -17.59 1.83 10.28
CA GLN A 398 -18.96 1.36 10.26
C GLN A 398 -19.78 2.06 11.36
N PRO A 399 -20.71 2.96 11.02
CA PRO A 399 -21.61 3.52 12.00
C PRO A 399 -22.82 2.58 12.21
N HIS A 400 -23.15 2.34 13.47
CA HIS A 400 -24.32 1.61 13.94
C HIS A 400 -25.28 2.58 14.62
N ARG A 401 -26.58 2.50 14.31
CA ARG A 401 -27.59 3.26 15.07
C ARG A 401 -27.84 2.58 16.40
N THR A 402 -27.69 3.33 17.48
CA THR A 402 -28.10 2.85 18.81
C THR A 402 -29.56 3.21 19.06
N PRO A 403 -30.39 2.26 19.49
CA PRO A 403 -31.71 2.52 20.03
C PRO A 403 -31.67 3.53 21.20
N ALA A 404 -32.81 4.13 21.56
CA ALA A 404 -32.90 5.14 22.64
C ALA A 404 -32.65 4.58 24.05
N ASP A 405 -32.43 3.28 24.15
CA ASP A 405 -32.23 2.48 25.34
C ASP A 405 -30.75 2.49 25.74
N GLY A 406 -30.36 3.55 26.46
CA GLY A 406 -29.04 3.67 27.11
C GLY A 406 -28.33 4.99 26.86
N ILE A 407 -28.74 5.75 25.85
CA ILE A 407 -28.27 7.12 25.57
C ILE A 407 -29.51 7.99 25.39
N GLU A 408 -29.71 8.97 26.27
CA GLU A 408 -30.84 9.92 26.17
C GLU A 408 -30.90 10.49 24.75
N ASN A 409 -31.98 10.18 24.02
CA ASN A 409 -32.30 10.60 22.65
C ASN A 409 -31.64 9.86 21.48
N GLY A 410 -30.93 8.74 21.72
CA GLY A 410 -30.31 7.91 20.70
C GLY A 410 -28.97 8.43 20.18
N GLY A 411 -28.11 7.53 19.74
CA GLY A 411 -26.73 7.83 19.34
C GLY A 411 -26.29 7.12 18.06
N LEU A 412 -25.18 7.57 17.51
CA LEU A 412 -24.41 6.79 16.54
C LEU A 412 -23.26 6.14 17.28
N HIS A 413 -23.26 4.82 17.29
CA HIS A 413 -22.10 4.03 17.67
C HIS A 413 -21.23 3.90 16.43
N TRP A 414 -19.93 4.09 16.58
CA TRP A 414 -18.98 4.07 15.50
C TRP A 414 -18.01 2.94 15.79
N GLU A 415 -18.03 1.91 14.95
CA GLU A 415 -17.01 0.87 14.92
C GLU A 415 -15.97 1.30 13.89
N VAL A 416 -14.76 1.65 14.35
CA VAL A 416 -13.61 1.88 13.48
C VAL A 416 -12.75 0.63 13.52
N VAL A 417 -12.69 -0.10 12.41
CA VAL A 417 -11.77 -1.21 12.23
C VAL A 417 -10.54 -0.68 11.53
N PHE A 418 -9.45 -0.53 12.28
CA PHE A 418 -8.18 -0.18 11.68
C PHE A 418 -7.67 -1.35 10.83
N ARG A 419 -6.76 -1.02 9.89
CA ARG A 419 -6.12 -2.04 9.05
C ARG A 419 -5.46 -3.15 9.87
N ASP A 420 -5.07 -2.84 11.11
CA ASP A 420 -4.47 -3.79 12.04
C ASP A 420 -5.45 -4.66 12.84
N GLY A 421 -6.74 -4.58 12.52
CA GLY A 421 -7.79 -5.32 13.21
C GLY A 421 -8.10 -4.76 14.60
N ARG A 422 -7.38 -3.74 15.08
CA ARG A 422 -7.80 -2.99 16.26
C ARG A 422 -9.15 -2.36 15.95
N ARG A 423 -10.05 -2.47 16.93
CA ARG A 423 -11.35 -1.85 16.91
C ARG A 423 -11.33 -0.66 17.84
N PHE A 424 -11.81 0.47 17.35
CA PHE A 424 -12.07 1.64 18.16
C PHE A 424 -13.54 1.96 18.06
N ASP A 425 -14.21 1.69 19.17
CA ASP A 425 -15.64 1.81 19.31
C ASP A 425 -15.95 3.04 20.15
N PHE A 426 -16.75 3.95 19.63
CA PHE A 426 -17.22 5.09 20.41
C PHE A 426 -18.65 5.43 20.04
N THR A 427 -19.41 5.92 21.03
CA THR A 427 -20.80 6.31 20.80
C THR A 427 -20.98 7.78 21.10
N TYR A 428 -21.48 8.54 20.13
CA TYR A 428 -21.78 9.95 20.29
C TYR A 428 -23.31 10.17 20.28
N PRO A 429 -23.86 10.95 21.21
CA PRO A 429 -25.28 11.32 21.19
C PRO A 429 -25.54 12.16 19.92
N SER A 430 -26.37 11.62 19.03
CA SER A 430 -26.58 12.24 17.70
C SER A 430 -27.62 13.36 17.74
N ARG A 431 -28.38 13.47 18.85
CA ARG A 431 -29.49 14.40 19.01
C ARG A 431 -29.64 14.87 20.46
N THR A 432 -30.08 16.10 20.63
CA THR A 432 -30.51 16.66 21.93
C THR A 432 -32.01 16.44 22.20
N ARG A 433 -32.76 15.98 21.20
CA ARG A 433 -34.20 15.69 21.26
C ARG A 433 -34.52 14.39 20.52
N PRO A 434 -35.56 13.63 20.90
CA PRO A 434 -35.91 12.40 20.21
C PRO A 434 -36.18 12.59 18.70
N ALA A 435 -35.76 11.63 17.87
CA ALA A 435 -36.70 10.93 17.01
C ALA A 435 -37.92 11.68 16.41
N GLY A 436 -37.80 12.77 15.62
CA GLY A 436 -38.99 13.42 15.02
C GLY A 436 -39.78 14.35 15.94
N THR A 437 -39.21 14.69 17.11
CA THR A 437 -39.76 15.68 18.06
C THR A 437 -39.14 17.06 17.91
N VAL A 438 -38.21 17.22 16.96
CA VAL A 438 -37.68 18.52 16.59
C VAL A 438 -38.82 19.31 15.97
N VAL A 439 -39.11 20.47 16.54
CA VAL A 439 -40.02 21.46 15.95
C VAL A 439 -39.13 22.45 15.20
N PRO A 440 -39.00 22.33 13.87
CA PRO A 440 -38.25 23.31 13.10
C PRO A 440 -38.84 24.70 13.38
N TYR A 441 -38.00 25.71 13.57
CA TYR A 441 -38.38 27.11 13.81
C TYR A 441 -38.94 27.47 15.19
N GLU A 442 -38.93 26.55 16.17
CA GLU A 442 -39.28 26.89 17.56
C GLU A 442 -38.35 28.00 18.10
N GLY A 443 -38.93 29.17 18.41
CA GLY A 443 -38.19 30.34 18.91
C GLY A 443 -37.61 31.27 17.84
N PHE A 444 -37.83 31.00 16.56
CA PHE A 444 -37.48 31.93 15.47
C PHE A 444 -38.53 33.02 15.31
N THR A 445 -38.08 34.24 14.97
CA THR A 445 -38.95 35.39 14.69
C THR A 445 -38.91 35.70 13.19
N GLU A 446 -39.87 36.48 12.69
CA GLU A 446 -39.80 37.06 11.34
C GLU A 446 -39.28 38.52 11.36
N ASP A 447 -38.79 38.99 12.51
CA ASP A 447 -38.30 40.36 12.68
C ASP A 447 -36.79 40.45 12.37
N ARG A 448 -36.52 40.90 11.14
CA ARG A 448 -35.18 41.14 10.61
C ARG A 448 -34.26 41.92 11.56
N SER A 449 -34.78 42.86 12.35
CA SER A 449 -33.94 43.70 13.22
C SER A 449 -33.45 42.98 14.48
N VAL A 450 -34.20 41.96 14.91
CA VAL A 450 -33.90 41.10 16.06
C VAL A 450 -33.01 39.94 15.61
N ASP A 451 -33.32 39.31 14.48
CA ASP A 451 -32.59 38.13 13.98
C ASP A 451 -31.16 38.47 13.51
N LEU A 452 -30.92 39.67 12.95
CA LEU A 452 -29.58 40.15 12.57
C LEU A 452 -28.62 40.32 13.77
N ARG A 453 -29.14 40.28 15.01
CA ARG A 453 -28.32 40.37 16.23
C ARG A 453 -27.91 39.00 16.77
N ASN A 454 -28.41 37.91 16.19
CA ASN A 454 -28.11 36.55 16.60
C ASN A 454 -27.25 35.85 15.53
N GLN A 455 -26.43 34.86 15.93
CA GLN A 455 -25.50 34.20 14.99
C GLN A 455 -26.17 33.17 14.06
N ASN A 456 -27.47 32.92 14.25
CA ASN A 456 -28.24 31.96 13.48
C ASN A 456 -29.15 32.71 12.50
N LEU A 457 -28.87 32.60 11.20
CA LEU A 457 -29.80 33.01 10.15
C LEU A 457 -30.82 31.88 9.95
N ALA A 458 -32.08 32.10 10.32
CA ALA A 458 -33.17 31.36 9.68
C ALA A 458 -34.30 32.30 9.28
N GLY A 459 -34.96 31.96 8.18
CA GLY A 459 -36.08 32.68 7.61
C GLY A 459 -36.19 32.31 6.14
N ASP A 460 -37.28 31.64 5.78
CA ASP A 460 -37.56 31.17 4.41
C ASP A 460 -38.15 32.26 3.51
N SER A 461 -38.15 31.97 2.20
CA SER A 461 -38.81 32.61 1.04
C SER A 461 -38.57 34.11 0.76
N ASN A 462 -38.67 35.00 1.75
CA ASN A 462 -38.54 36.46 1.57
C ASN A 462 -37.14 36.90 1.11
N TRP A 463 -36.09 36.19 1.52
CA TRP A 463 -34.71 36.46 1.10
C TRP A 463 -34.39 35.98 -0.32
N LEU A 464 -35.20 35.05 -0.84
CA LEU A 464 -35.12 34.52 -2.20
C LEU A 464 -36.06 35.27 -3.17
N GLY A 465 -36.84 36.24 -2.67
CA GLY A 465 -37.77 37.03 -3.49
C GLY A 465 -38.98 36.25 -3.99
N VAL A 466 -39.39 35.19 -3.27
CA VAL A 466 -40.55 34.37 -3.64
C VAL A 466 -41.56 34.31 -2.51
N ASP A 467 -42.86 34.35 -2.84
CA ASP A 467 -43.95 34.33 -1.86
C ASP A 467 -44.08 32.96 -1.17
N SER A 468 -43.61 31.89 -1.82
CA SER A 468 -43.54 30.53 -1.29
C SER A 468 -42.39 29.77 -1.96
N LEU A 469 -41.70 28.88 -1.24
CA LEU A 469 -40.69 28.01 -1.85
C LEU A 469 -41.31 27.11 -2.92
N PRO A 470 -40.68 26.93 -4.09
CA PRO A 470 -41.16 25.99 -5.09
C PRO A 470 -41.11 24.56 -4.54
N VAL A 471 -42.27 23.91 -4.50
CA VAL A 471 -42.40 22.48 -4.17
C VAL A 471 -42.32 21.69 -5.47
N PRO A 472 -41.45 20.66 -5.60
CA PRO A 472 -41.45 19.79 -6.77
C PRO A 472 -42.85 19.22 -7.00
N ALA A 473 -43.38 19.36 -8.21
CA ALA A 473 -44.66 18.75 -8.55
C ALA A 473 -44.54 17.23 -8.35
N SER A 474 -45.43 16.65 -7.55
CA SER A 474 -45.56 15.21 -7.40
C SER A 474 -45.85 14.61 -8.78
N HIS A 475 -44.96 13.74 -9.26
CA HIS A 475 -45.20 12.87 -10.41
C HIS A 475 -46.11 11.71 -10.03
#